data_AF-A0A1M2V729-F1
#
_entry.id   AF-A0A1M2V729-F1
#
_cell.length_a   1.000
_cell.length_b   1.000
_cell.length_c   1.000
_cell.angle_alpha   90.00
_cell.angle_beta   90.00
_cell.angle_gamma   90.00
#
_symmetry.space_group_name_H-M   'P 1'
#
loop_
_entity.id
_entity.type
_entity.pdbx_description
1 polymer ?
#
loop_
_entity_poly.entity_id
_entity_poly.type
_entity_poly.pdbx_seq_one_letter_code
_entity_poly.pdbx_strand_id
1 'polypeptide(L)'
;MAEMLVPSTADANMPTRIPQKSSPISIPVGVDTAKQTTTPSPLRRGPGEGTLTSTSPLAALHVERHEHGIRCRNEKTVWFSSSGSDLLPTPPALSLACLGDLYVHNCNDGSKQAWISMGPAQWLSVDLGHDHPYLKGYILNFCGNGEPSWVKKDTVRTYNGRKKQRERKQRESNAPEDASTSTTAL
;
A
#
# COMPACT_ATOMS: atom_id res chain seq x y z
N MET A 1 9.34 46.51 -30.39
CA MET A 1 8.51 45.58 -31.19
C MET A 1 9.45 44.67 -31.96
N ALA A 2 9.65 43.44 -31.48
CA ALA A 2 10.37 42.41 -32.20
C ALA A 2 9.80 41.06 -31.75
N GLU A 3 8.78 40.59 -32.49
CA GLU A 3 8.31 39.21 -32.43
C GLU A 3 9.41 38.32 -32.99
N MET A 4 9.87 37.35 -32.19
CA MET A 4 10.64 36.22 -32.69
C MET A 4 9.78 34.96 -32.57
N LEU A 5 9.32 34.48 -33.73
CA LEU A 5 8.70 33.17 -33.89
C LEU A 5 9.69 32.07 -33.49
N VAL A 6 9.27 31.18 -32.61
CA VAL A 6 9.96 29.91 -32.34
C VAL A 6 9.32 28.78 -33.16
N PRO A 7 10.11 27.94 -33.84
CA PRO A 7 9.61 26.87 -34.69
C PRO A 7 9.07 25.67 -33.89
N SER A 8 7.94 25.18 -34.38
CA SER A 8 7.28 23.93 -34.01
C SER A 8 7.95 22.76 -34.72
N THR A 9 8.51 21.82 -33.97
CA THR A 9 8.94 20.51 -34.46
C THR A 9 8.93 19.50 -33.31
N ALA A 10 8.10 18.47 -33.41
CA ALA A 10 8.57 17.11 -33.70
C ALA A 10 7.51 16.06 -33.28
N ASP A 11 6.97 15.41 -34.31
CA ASP A 11 6.34 14.10 -34.28
C ASP A 11 7.17 13.07 -33.48
N ALA A 12 6.55 12.47 -32.47
CA ALA A 12 7.09 11.30 -31.77
C ALA A 12 6.23 10.08 -32.12
N ASN A 13 6.64 9.44 -33.22
CA ASN A 13 6.26 8.12 -33.68
C ASN A 13 6.35 7.08 -32.53
N MET A 14 5.21 6.54 -32.09
CA MET A 14 5.12 5.49 -31.06
C MET A 14 4.96 4.12 -31.74
N PRO A 15 5.82 3.13 -31.47
CA PRO A 15 5.66 1.79 -32.03
C PRO A 15 4.48 1.06 -31.36
N THR A 16 3.48 0.71 -32.18
CA THR A 16 2.35 -0.16 -31.83
C THR A 16 2.87 -1.56 -31.49
N ARG A 17 2.87 -1.94 -30.22
CA ARG A 17 3.24 -3.29 -29.78
C ARG A 17 2.01 -4.21 -29.84
N ILE A 18 2.12 -5.22 -30.70
CA ILE A 18 1.15 -6.29 -30.96
C ILE A 18 0.89 -7.12 -29.67
N PRO A 19 -0.37 -7.50 -29.36
CA PRO A 19 -0.68 -8.37 -28.21
C PRO A 19 -0.27 -9.83 -28.49
N GLN A 20 0.47 -10.43 -27.55
CA GLN A 20 0.79 -11.86 -27.57
C GLN A 20 -0.28 -12.70 -26.87
N LYS A 21 -0.50 -13.87 -27.46
CA LYS A 21 -1.53 -14.89 -27.22
C LYS A 21 -1.64 -15.33 -25.75
N SER A 22 -2.88 -15.37 -25.26
CA SER A 22 -3.31 -16.06 -24.06
C SER A 22 -3.17 -17.58 -24.22
N SER A 23 -2.61 -18.24 -23.19
CA SER A 23 -2.69 -19.70 -23.03
C SER A 23 -3.79 -20.02 -22.00
N PRO A 24 -4.60 -21.07 -22.20
CA PRO A 24 -5.56 -21.53 -21.20
C PRO A 24 -4.86 -22.30 -20.08
N ILE A 25 -5.05 -21.88 -18.83
CA ILE A 25 -4.61 -22.62 -17.64
C ILE A 25 -5.75 -23.54 -17.19
N SER A 26 -5.48 -24.84 -17.20
CA SER A 26 -6.37 -25.89 -16.68
C SER A 26 -6.45 -25.84 -15.15
N ILE A 27 -7.67 -25.89 -14.62
CA ILE A 27 -7.96 -25.95 -13.19
C ILE A 27 -8.11 -27.42 -12.77
N PRO A 28 -7.39 -27.91 -11.75
CA PRO A 28 -7.73 -29.17 -11.11
C PRO A 28 -8.84 -28.96 -10.07
N VAL A 29 -9.96 -29.66 -10.28
CA VAL A 29 -11.02 -29.89 -9.30
C VAL A 29 -10.55 -30.96 -8.32
N GLY A 30 -10.48 -30.60 -7.04
CA GLY A 30 -10.20 -31.52 -5.93
C GLY A 30 -11.34 -31.45 -4.92
N VAL A 31 -12.03 -32.59 -4.78
CA VAL A 31 -13.18 -32.85 -3.90
C VAL A 31 -12.68 -33.30 -2.52
N ASP A 32 -13.62 -33.32 -1.56
CA ASP A 32 -13.67 -34.05 -0.29
C ASP A 32 -13.38 -33.26 0.99
N THR A 33 -14.35 -33.03 1.89
CA THR A 33 -15.21 -33.94 2.71
C THR A 33 -14.57 -34.20 4.09
N ALA A 34 -15.23 -33.68 5.14
CA ALA A 34 -15.37 -34.21 6.53
C ALA A 34 -15.38 -33.04 7.55
N LYS A 35 -16.50 -32.70 8.20
CA LYS A 35 -17.18 -33.33 9.36
C LYS A 35 -16.46 -33.11 10.71
N GLN A 36 -17.30 -32.77 11.70
CA GLN A 36 -17.16 -32.94 13.17
C GLN A 36 -16.64 -31.74 13.98
N THR A 37 -17.06 -31.45 15.22
CA THR A 37 -18.16 -31.91 16.09
C THR A 37 -18.18 -30.94 17.29
N THR A 38 -19.38 -30.69 17.80
CA THR A 38 -19.78 -30.02 19.05
C THR A 38 -18.91 -30.29 20.29
N THR A 39 -18.69 -29.28 21.14
CA THR A 39 -18.74 -29.41 22.61
C THR A 39 -19.07 -28.07 23.29
N PRO A 40 -20.18 -27.94 24.03
CA PRO A 40 -20.47 -26.81 24.92
C PRO A 40 -20.30 -27.22 26.39
N SER A 41 -19.65 -26.40 27.25
CA SER A 41 -19.69 -26.49 28.74
C SER A 41 -18.80 -25.42 29.42
N PRO A 42 -18.99 -25.05 30.70
CA PRO A 42 -20.12 -24.25 31.20
C PRO A 42 -19.67 -23.02 32.02
N LEU A 43 -20.67 -22.19 32.33
CA LEU A 43 -20.70 -21.03 33.21
C LEU A 43 -19.77 -21.07 34.45
N ARG A 44 -18.91 -20.04 34.57
CA ARG A 44 -18.39 -19.57 35.86
C ARG A 44 -18.72 -18.09 36.03
N ARG A 45 -19.84 -17.85 36.72
CA ARG A 45 -20.41 -16.53 37.04
C ARG A 45 -19.73 -16.03 38.33
N GLY A 46 -18.82 -15.09 38.20
CA GLY A 46 -18.28 -14.32 39.33
C GLY A 46 -18.81 -12.88 39.27
N PRO A 47 -19.50 -12.38 40.31
CA PRO A 47 -19.84 -10.98 40.43
C PRO A 47 -18.63 -10.23 40.99
N GLY A 48 -17.77 -9.75 40.09
CA GLY A 48 -16.74 -8.79 40.42
C GLY A 48 -17.11 -7.47 39.73
N GLU A 49 -17.86 -6.63 40.43
CA GLU A 49 -18.11 -5.24 40.07
C GLU A 49 -16.79 -4.45 40.15
N GLY A 50 -15.96 -4.64 39.14
CA GLY A 50 -14.84 -3.75 38.83
C GLY A 50 -15.22 -2.95 37.60
N THR A 51 -16.05 -1.92 37.78
CA THR A 51 -16.26 -0.88 36.78
C THR A 51 -14.95 -0.12 36.62
N LEU A 52 -14.00 -0.73 35.90
CA LEU A 52 -12.89 -0.03 35.30
C LEU A 52 -13.52 0.83 34.21
N THR A 53 -13.93 2.04 34.59
CA THR A 53 -13.99 3.18 33.68
C THR A 53 -12.61 3.28 33.05
N SER A 54 -12.44 2.54 31.94
CA SER A 54 -11.37 2.71 30.99
C SER A 54 -11.59 4.09 30.36
N THR A 55 -11.23 5.11 31.14
CA THR A 55 -11.08 6.49 30.71
C THR A 55 -9.94 6.45 29.71
N SER A 56 -10.30 6.12 28.47
CA SER A 56 -9.38 5.79 27.41
C SER A 56 -8.48 6.99 27.17
N PRO A 57 -7.16 6.89 27.38
CA PRO A 57 -6.21 7.98 27.16
C PRO A 57 -5.93 8.19 25.67
N LEU A 58 -6.93 7.96 24.81
CA LEU A 58 -7.00 8.58 23.50
C LEU A 58 -7.33 10.05 23.73
N ALA A 59 -6.39 10.79 24.31
CA ALA A 59 -6.35 12.24 24.19
C ALA A 59 -6.68 12.55 22.72
N ALA A 60 -7.70 13.38 22.50
CA ALA A 60 -8.34 13.58 21.19
C ALA A 60 -7.29 13.64 20.08
N LEU A 61 -7.07 12.50 19.39
CA LEU A 61 -6.07 12.41 18.35
C LEU A 61 -6.47 13.42 17.29
N HIS A 62 -5.55 14.32 16.96
CA HIS A 62 -5.78 15.26 15.87
C HIS A 62 -5.77 14.46 14.56
N VAL A 63 -6.94 14.33 13.96
CA VAL A 63 -7.14 13.60 12.70
C VAL A 63 -7.38 14.60 11.59
N GLU A 64 -6.49 14.57 10.59
CA GLU A 64 -6.60 15.39 9.38
C GLU A 64 -7.12 14.55 8.22
N ARG A 65 -7.95 15.14 7.36
CA ARG A 65 -8.47 14.47 6.15
C ARG A 65 -7.76 15.02 4.92
N HIS A 66 -7.33 14.12 4.05
CA HIS A 66 -6.61 14.44 2.83
C HIS A 66 -7.24 13.74 1.62
N GLU A 67 -6.98 14.29 0.44
CA GLU A 67 -7.42 13.73 -0.83
C GLU A 67 -6.30 13.84 -1.88
N HIS A 68 -6.17 12.82 -2.74
CA HIS A 68 -5.26 12.83 -3.87
C HIS A 68 -5.87 12.13 -5.08
N GLY A 69 -5.76 12.73 -6.27
CA GLY A 69 -6.31 12.13 -7.50
C GLY A 69 -5.55 10.87 -7.91
N ILE A 70 -6.26 9.81 -8.28
CA ILE A 70 -5.63 8.62 -8.85
C ILE A 70 -5.30 8.89 -10.31
N ARG A 71 -4.04 8.66 -10.72
CA ARG A 71 -3.59 8.98 -12.07
C ARG A 71 -4.42 8.25 -13.14
N CYS A 72 -4.82 8.99 -14.19
CA CYS A 72 -5.62 8.51 -15.32
C CYS A 72 -7.00 7.95 -14.92
N ARG A 73 -7.57 8.47 -13.83
CA ARG A 73 -8.85 8.08 -13.24
C ARG A 73 -9.56 9.33 -12.71
N ASN A 74 -10.88 9.24 -12.55
CA ASN A 74 -11.68 10.32 -11.96
C ASN A 74 -11.88 10.10 -10.44
N GLU A 75 -11.42 8.97 -9.92
CA GLU A 75 -11.42 8.63 -8.51
C GLU A 75 -10.26 9.28 -7.75
N LYS A 76 -10.45 9.44 -6.44
CA LYS A 76 -9.46 10.00 -5.52
C LYS A 76 -9.13 8.97 -4.44
N THR A 77 -7.88 8.91 -4.03
CA THR A 77 -7.49 8.33 -2.75
C THR A 77 -7.88 9.34 -1.67
N VAL A 78 -8.77 8.96 -0.77
CA VAL A 78 -9.12 9.73 0.43
C VAL A 78 -8.50 9.02 1.61
N TRP A 79 -7.86 9.78 2.50
CA TRP A 79 -7.35 9.21 3.74
C TRP A 79 -7.44 10.20 4.89
N PHE A 80 -7.41 9.63 6.08
CA PHE A 80 -7.31 10.33 7.34
C PHE A 80 -5.93 10.05 7.92
N SER A 81 -5.30 11.04 8.53
CA SER A 81 -4.02 10.85 9.19
C SER A 81 -3.98 11.45 10.58
N SER A 82 -3.26 10.79 11.46
CA SER A 82 -2.89 11.30 12.77
C SER A 82 -1.43 10.99 13.06
N SER A 83 -0.89 11.62 14.09
CA SER A 83 0.46 11.33 14.58
C SER A 83 0.45 11.17 16.09
N GLY A 84 1.30 10.30 16.63
CA GLY A 84 1.35 10.00 18.06
C GLY A 84 2.63 9.26 18.49
N SER A 85 2.80 9.07 19.80
CA SER A 85 3.91 8.28 20.35
C SER A 85 3.71 6.78 20.19
N ASP A 86 2.48 6.33 20.33
CA ASP A 86 2.14 4.92 20.52
C ASP A 86 1.45 4.33 19.30
N LEU A 87 1.66 3.03 19.07
CA LEU A 87 0.91 2.29 18.08
C LEU A 87 -0.57 2.23 18.48
N LEU A 88 -1.45 2.43 17.51
CA LEU A 88 -2.88 2.27 17.71
C LEU A 88 -3.27 0.82 17.49
N PRO A 89 -4.05 0.20 18.40
CA PRO A 89 -4.60 -1.13 18.16
C PRO A 89 -5.70 -1.07 17.09
N THR A 90 -6.48 0.01 17.09
CA THR A 90 -7.61 0.25 16.18
C THR A 90 -7.68 1.75 15.90
N PRO A 91 -8.02 2.18 14.67
CA PRO A 91 -8.22 3.58 14.37
C PRO A 91 -9.43 4.16 15.12
N PRO A 92 -9.48 5.49 15.33
CA PRO A 92 -10.62 6.17 15.92
C PRO A 92 -11.88 5.97 15.06
N ALA A 93 -13.04 6.05 15.69
CA ALA A 93 -14.32 5.98 14.97
C ALA A 93 -14.53 7.25 14.14
N LEU A 94 -14.43 7.14 12.82
CA LEU A 94 -14.63 8.25 11.89
C LEU A 94 -15.95 8.04 11.13
N SER A 95 -16.96 8.83 11.47
CA SER A 95 -18.29 8.76 10.81
C SER A 95 -18.27 9.22 9.35
N LEU A 96 -17.27 10.01 8.97
CA LEU A 96 -17.09 10.53 7.61
C LEU A 96 -16.35 9.58 6.67
N ALA A 97 -15.80 8.47 7.19
CA ALA A 97 -15.05 7.52 6.38
C ALA A 97 -15.99 6.68 5.50
N CYS A 98 -15.68 6.63 4.20
CA CYS A 98 -16.36 5.82 3.21
C CYS A 98 -15.61 4.50 2.95
N LEU A 99 -16.29 3.54 2.31
CA LEU A 99 -15.68 2.29 1.87
C LEU A 99 -14.45 2.56 1.00
N GLY A 100 -13.30 2.01 1.39
CA GLY A 100 -12.03 2.17 0.69
C GLY A 100 -11.20 3.39 1.10
N ASP A 101 -11.73 4.26 1.97
CA ASP A 101 -10.94 5.32 2.58
C ASP A 101 -9.89 4.70 3.51
N LEU A 102 -8.74 5.39 3.63
CA LEU A 102 -7.64 4.92 4.45
C LEU A 102 -7.56 5.71 5.75
N TYR A 103 -7.04 5.08 6.80
CA TYR A 103 -6.54 5.77 7.99
C TYR A 103 -5.06 5.44 8.15
N VAL A 104 -4.22 6.46 8.32
CA VAL A 104 -2.77 6.32 8.47
C VAL A 104 -2.35 6.94 9.79
N HIS A 105 -1.76 6.14 10.67
CA HIS A 105 -1.16 6.63 11.90
C HIS A 105 0.36 6.69 11.75
N ASN A 106 0.94 7.84 12.07
CA ASN A 106 2.38 8.04 12.08
C ASN A 106 2.89 8.03 13.52
N CYS A 107 3.75 7.08 13.85
CA CYS A 107 4.39 7.03 15.16
C CYS A 107 5.68 7.86 15.17
N ASN A 108 6.01 8.42 16.33
CA ASN A 108 7.22 9.24 16.52
C ASN A 108 8.53 8.48 16.28
N ASP A 109 8.51 7.14 16.36
CA ASP A 109 9.65 6.27 16.04
C ASP A 109 9.86 6.09 14.51
N GLY A 110 9.01 6.71 13.69
CA GLY A 110 9.03 6.63 12.24
C GLY A 110 8.23 5.44 11.68
N SER A 111 7.67 4.58 12.54
CA SER A 111 6.78 3.51 12.10
C SER A 111 5.42 4.08 11.65
N LYS A 112 4.73 3.32 10.79
CA LYS A 112 3.43 3.68 10.25
C LYS A 112 2.50 2.49 10.32
N GLN A 113 1.26 2.76 10.66
CA GLN A 113 0.17 1.79 10.60
C GLN A 113 -0.90 2.30 9.66
N ALA A 114 -1.50 1.39 8.89
CA ALA A 114 -2.53 1.73 7.93
C ALA A 114 -3.74 0.80 8.09
N TRP A 115 -4.92 1.38 7.94
CA TRP A 115 -6.18 0.66 7.91
C TRP A 115 -7.01 1.13 6.72
N ILE A 116 -7.84 0.23 6.20
CA ILE A 116 -8.84 0.54 5.19
C ILE A 116 -10.24 0.41 5.77
N SER A 117 -11.10 1.37 5.47
CA SER A 117 -12.50 1.32 5.86
C SER A 117 -13.24 0.30 5.00
N MET A 118 -13.81 -0.70 5.65
CA MET A 118 -14.69 -1.72 5.04
C MET A 118 -16.18 -1.38 5.23
N GLY A 119 -16.47 -0.26 5.88
CA GLY A 119 -17.82 0.20 6.21
C GLY A 119 -17.83 1.09 7.46
N PRO A 120 -19.02 1.46 7.97
CA PRO A 120 -19.15 2.28 9.17
C PRO A 120 -18.49 1.59 10.38
N ALA A 121 -17.48 2.25 10.95
CA ALA A 121 -16.68 1.75 12.08
C ALA A 121 -15.99 0.39 11.87
N GLN A 122 -15.89 -0.09 10.61
CA GLN A 122 -15.18 -1.32 10.28
C GLN A 122 -13.87 -0.99 9.59
N TRP A 123 -12.77 -1.30 10.27
CA TRP A 123 -11.42 -1.03 9.79
C TRP A 123 -10.64 -2.34 9.68
N LEU A 124 -9.98 -2.54 8.55
CA LEU A 124 -9.10 -3.66 8.31
C LEU A 124 -7.65 -3.15 8.30
N SER A 125 -6.78 -3.73 9.13
CA SER A 125 -5.34 -3.42 9.09
C SER A 125 -4.76 -3.89 7.76
N VAL A 126 -3.98 -3.04 7.10
CA VAL A 126 -3.43 -3.31 5.77
C VAL A 126 -1.96 -2.94 5.67
N ASP A 127 -1.22 -3.78 4.95
CA ASP A 127 0.18 -3.53 4.61
C ASP A 127 0.32 -2.92 3.21
N LEU A 128 1.55 -2.48 2.90
CA LEU A 128 1.95 -2.12 1.54
C LEU A 128 1.63 -3.24 0.54
N GLY A 129 1.08 -2.86 -0.61
CA GLY A 129 0.71 -3.81 -1.65
C GLY A 129 -0.68 -4.44 -1.48
N HIS A 130 -1.42 -4.11 -0.42
CA HIS A 130 -2.80 -4.58 -0.25
C HIS A 130 -3.70 -4.15 -1.40
N ASP A 131 -4.61 -5.03 -1.83
CA ASP A 131 -5.51 -4.80 -2.95
C ASP A 131 -6.60 -3.77 -2.61
N HIS A 132 -6.92 -2.90 -3.56
CA HIS A 132 -8.04 -1.98 -3.40
C HIS A 132 -9.37 -2.76 -3.38
N PRO A 133 -10.30 -2.49 -2.43
CA PRO A 133 -11.57 -3.21 -2.30
C PRO A 133 -12.42 -3.31 -3.58
N TYR A 134 -12.44 -2.25 -4.40
CA TYR A 134 -13.25 -2.19 -5.62
C TYR A 134 -12.46 -1.83 -6.89
N LEU A 135 -11.28 -1.20 -6.80
CA LEU A 135 -10.44 -0.90 -7.97
C LEU A 135 -9.52 -2.09 -8.31
N LYS A 136 -10.00 -2.99 -9.15
CA LYS A 136 -9.24 -4.18 -9.58
C LYS A 136 -7.86 -3.80 -10.17
N GLY A 137 -6.82 -4.47 -9.68
CA GLY A 137 -5.44 -4.28 -10.14
C GLY A 137 -4.74 -3.06 -9.55
N TYR A 138 -5.39 -2.32 -8.64
CA TYR A 138 -4.76 -1.26 -7.85
C TYR A 138 -4.36 -1.80 -6.48
N ILE A 139 -3.19 -1.37 -6.01
CA ILE A 139 -2.63 -1.73 -4.72
C ILE A 139 -2.23 -0.49 -3.94
N LEU A 140 -2.23 -0.61 -2.62
CA LEU A 140 -1.78 0.43 -1.71
C LEU A 140 -0.27 0.61 -1.83
N ASN A 141 0.18 1.85 -2.01
CA ASN A 141 1.59 2.20 -1.98
C ASN A 141 1.80 3.50 -1.21
N PHE A 142 2.87 3.57 -0.41
CA PHE A 142 3.31 4.82 0.21
C PHE A 142 4.29 5.53 -0.72
N CYS A 143 4.01 6.80 -0.99
CA CYS A 143 4.90 7.70 -1.72
C CYS A 143 6.13 8.05 -0.86
N GLY A 144 7.15 8.67 -1.46
CA GLY A 144 8.38 9.04 -0.75
C GLY A 144 8.18 10.08 0.36
N ASN A 145 7.08 10.83 0.32
CA ASN A 145 6.63 11.74 1.37
C ASN A 145 5.82 11.05 2.48
N GLY A 146 5.58 9.73 2.38
CA GLY A 146 4.80 8.97 3.34
C GLY A 146 3.29 9.03 3.16
N GLU A 147 2.80 9.66 2.08
CA GLU A 147 1.37 9.69 1.75
C GLU A 147 0.92 8.38 1.08
N PRO A 148 -0.24 7.83 1.44
CA PRO A 148 -0.79 6.66 0.78
C PRO A 148 -1.34 7.01 -0.62
N SER A 149 -1.19 6.11 -1.57
CA SER A 149 -1.75 6.23 -2.92
C SER A 149 -2.16 4.88 -3.49
N TRP A 150 -3.23 4.86 -4.27
CA TRP A 150 -3.66 3.68 -5.03
C TRP A 150 -2.98 3.65 -6.40
N VAL A 151 -2.12 2.66 -6.61
CA VAL A 151 -1.30 2.53 -7.83
C VAL A 151 -1.55 1.20 -8.53
N LYS A 152 -1.45 1.15 -9.86
CA LYS A 152 -1.54 -0.12 -10.61
C LYS A 152 -0.42 -1.07 -10.20
N LYS A 153 -0.74 -2.36 -10.02
CA LYS A 153 0.25 -3.44 -9.75
C LYS A 153 1.42 -3.40 -10.75
N ASP A 154 1.12 -3.18 -12.03
CA ASP A 154 2.13 -3.11 -13.10
C ASP A 154 3.10 -1.93 -12.94
N THR A 155 2.60 -0.79 -12.44
CA THR A 155 3.43 0.39 -12.16
C THR A 155 4.43 0.08 -11.04
N VAL A 156 3.97 -0.54 -9.95
CA VAL A 156 4.84 -0.95 -8.84
C VAL A 156 5.89 -1.95 -9.31
N ARG A 157 5.50 -2.95 -10.10
CA ARG A 157 6.44 -3.91 -10.71
C ARG A 157 7.51 -3.20 -11.54
N THR A 158 7.10 -2.24 -12.37
CA THR A 158 8.01 -1.45 -13.21
C THR A 158 8.98 -0.62 -12.37
N TYR A 159 8.49 0.03 -11.30
CA TYR A 159 9.31 0.84 -10.40
C TYR A 159 10.32 -0.01 -9.64
N ASN A 160 9.92 -1.18 -9.13
CA ASN A 160 10.83 -2.12 -8.48
C ASN A 160 11.92 -2.60 -9.44
N GLY A 161 11.57 -2.89 -10.69
CA GLY A 161 12.52 -3.23 -11.74
C GLY A 161 13.56 -2.13 -11.98
N ARG A 162 13.10 -0.87 -12.11
CA ARG A 162 13.99 0.29 -12.29
C ARG A 162 14.87 0.55 -11.05
N LYS A 163 14.31 0.41 -9.84
CA LYS A 163 15.04 0.56 -8.58
C LYS A 163 16.19 -0.46 -8.50
N LYS A 164 15.89 -1.74 -8.71
CA LYS A 164 16.88 -2.82 -8.72
C LYS A 164 17.98 -2.60 -9.78
N GLN A 165 17.61 -2.10 -10.96
CA GLN A 165 18.58 -1.79 -12.02
C GLN A 165 19.53 -0.65 -11.62
N ARG A 166 19.03 0.40 -10.95
CA ARG A 166 19.86 1.51 -10.45
C ARG A 166 20.80 1.04 -9.34
N GLU A 167 20.31 0.24 -8.40
CA GLU A 167 21.12 -0.35 -7.35
C GLU A 167 22.25 -1.23 -7.92
N ARG A 168 21.97 -2.02 -8.95
CA ARG A 168 23.00 -2.82 -9.63
C ARG A 168 24.08 -1.94 -10.26
N LYS A 169 23.69 -0.92 -11.04
CA LYS A 169 24.63 0.02 -11.65
C LYS A 169 25.47 0.78 -10.62
N GLN A 170 24.88 1.15 -9.49
CA GLN A 170 25.60 1.83 -8.41
C GLN A 170 26.60 0.91 -7.71
N ARG A 171 26.30 -0.38 -7.56
CA ARG A 171 27.25 -1.37 -7.05
C ARG A 171 28.42 -1.58 -8.02
N GLU A 172 28.13 -1.63 -9.32
CA GLU A 172 29.15 -1.72 -10.37
C GLU A 172 30.06 -0.49 -10.38
N SER A 173 29.51 0.73 -10.22
CA SER A 173 30.32 1.96 -10.15
C SER A 173 31.13 2.12 -8.86
N ASN A 174 30.69 1.50 -7.77
CA ASN A 174 31.37 1.57 -6.47
C ASN A 174 32.35 0.41 -6.23
N ALA A 175 32.46 -0.54 -7.16
CA ALA A 175 33.40 -1.65 -7.04
C ALA A 175 34.83 -1.11 -7.23
N PRO A 176 35.74 -1.32 -6.27
CA PRO A 176 37.13 -0.85 -6.39
C PRO A 176 37.84 -1.54 -7.56
N GLU A 177 38.49 -0.75 -8.42
CA GLU A 177 39.21 -1.22 -9.63
C GLU A 177 40.37 -2.18 -9.34
N ASP A 178 40.83 -2.29 -8.08
CA ASP A 178 42.07 -2.97 -7.71
C ASP A 178 42.02 -4.50 -7.68
N ALA A 179 40.91 -5.15 -8.06
CA ALA A 179 40.79 -6.61 -8.04
C ALA A 179 41.04 -7.31 -9.41
N SER A 180 41.36 -6.57 -10.48
CA SER A 180 41.54 -7.14 -11.84
C SER A 180 42.99 -7.15 -12.34
N THR A 181 43.92 -7.74 -11.59
CA THR A 181 45.21 -8.18 -12.17
C THR A 181 45.76 -9.39 -11.43
N SER A 182 45.31 -10.60 -11.75
CA SER A 182 46.05 -11.85 -11.54
C SER A 182 45.37 -13.02 -12.25
N THR A 183 45.50 -13.08 -13.57
CA THR A 183 45.39 -14.35 -14.31
C THR A 183 46.46 -14.30 -15.40
N THR A 184 47.71 -14.40 -14.96
CA THR A 184 48.83 -14.70 -15.84
C THR A 184 48.83 -16.20 -16.08
N ALA A 185 48.60 -16.57 -17.34
CA ALA A 185 48.61 -17.93 -17.84
C ALA A 185 49.98 -18.60 -17.64
N LEU A 186 49.94 -19.92 -17.44
CA LEU A 186 51.07 -20.84 -17.65
C LEU A 186 50.87 -21.57 -18.97
#